data_AF-A0A956WMQ6-F1
#
_entry.id   AF-A0A956WMQ6-F1
#
_cell.length_a   1.000
_cell.length_b   1.000
_cell.length_c   1.000
_cell.angle_alpha   90.00
_cell.angle_beta   90.00
_cell.angle_gamma   90.00
#
_symmetry.space_group_name_H-M   'P 1'
#
loop_
_entity.id
_entity.type
_entity.pdbx_description
1 polymer ?
#
loop_
_entity_poly.entity_id
_entity_poly.type
_entity_poly.pdbx_seq_one_letter_code
_entity_poly.pdbx_strand_id
1 'polypeptide(L)'
;MGFARAILRPASVFLLVAAIVAAIILFIGNTLLMLHPGGEQALHAEYVPPDLTVMREEFLRPDLMAAFLLSLLVLVVCAVLARPRTEPGFLDQPVAIGEKSMFTPVAPPATDLEATQRGPRGTWSDLAPGFTLYAQNGPLAKVVTVLPGESEYGRVRRGLVYATGLFGANEEMWIPVEAIYAVYPETGSAFLAAKGDEIEHFGWNRPPASFRRDAPPHAPISSF
;
A
#
# COMPACT_ATOMS: atom_id res chain seq x y z
N MET A 1 -2.54 -17.66 -9.18
CA MET A 1 -3.33 -17.87 -7.94
C MET A 1 -3.71 -16.52 -7.30
N GLY A 2 -4.60 -15.72 -7.92
CA GLY A 2 -4.88 -14.34 -7.46
C GLY A 2 -6.37 -13.96 -7.35
N PHE A 3 -7.25 -14.60 -8.12
CA PHE A 3 -8.66 -14.22 -8.20
C PHE A 3 -9.48 -14.65 -6.96
N ALA A 4 -9.17 -15.83 -6.41
CA ALA A 4 -9.88 -16.37 -5.24
C ALA A 4 -9.69 -15.50 -3.98
N ARG A 5 -8.50 -14.95 -3.71
CA ARG A 5 -8.26 -14.12 -2.52
C ARG A 5 -8.86 -12.71 -2.61
N ALA A 6 -8.98 -12.16 -3.82
CA ALA A 6 -9.50 -10.81 -4.03
C ALA A 6 -11.03 -10.72 -3.88
N ILE A 7 -11.75 -11.80 -4.21
CA ILE A 7 -13.23 -11.82 -4.16
C ILE A 7 -13.76 -12.59 -2.95
N LEU A 8 -13.15 -13.72 -2.54
CA LEU A 8 -13.66 -14.47 -1.38
C LEU A 8 -13.55 -13.66 -0.09
N ARG A 9 -12.48 -12.89 0.11
CA ARG A 9 -12.30 -12.12 1.36
C ARG A 9 -13.43 -11.10 1.58
N PRO A 10 -13.74 -10.17 0.66
CA PRO A 10 -14.83 -9.23 0.88
C PRO A 10 -16.20 -9.91 0.96
N ALA A 11 -16.47 -10.93 0.13
CA ALA A 11 -17.73 -11.66 0.17
C ALA A 11 -17.93 -12.44 1.48
N SER A 12 -16.87 -13.03 2.04
CA SER A 12 -16.92 -13.77 3.31
C SER A 12 -17.24 -12.86 4.49
N VAL A 13 -16.72 -11.62 4.49
CA VAL A 13 -17.02 -10.64 5.54
C VAL A 13 -18.48 -10.22 5.46
N PHE A 14 -19.01 -10.00 4.25
CA PHE A 14 -20.41 -9.63 4.07
C PHE A 14 -21.37 -10.75 4.54
N LEU A 15 -21.08 -12.00 4.18
CA LEU A 15 -21.87 -13.16 4.63
C LEU A 15 -21.79 -13.36 6.15
N LEU A 16 -20.62 -13.19 6.74
CA LEU A 16 -20.44 -13.30 8.19
C LEU A 16 -21.21 -12.20 8.93
N VAL A 17 -21.13 -10.96 8.47
CA VAL A 17 -21.89 -9.84 9.04
C VAL A 17 -23.39 -10.08 8.90
N ALA A 18 -23.86 -10.52 7.74
CA ALA A 18 -25.27 -10.85 7.54
C ALA A 18 -25.74 -11.96 8.49
N ALA A 19 -24.93 -13.01 8.69
CA ALA A 19 -25.24 -14.09 9.61
C ALA A 19 -25.29 -13.61 11.08
N ILE A 20 -24.36 -12.76 11.50
CA ILE A 20 -24.35 -12.16 12.85
C ILE A 20 -25.59 -11.29 13.05
N VAL A 21 -25.92 -10.43 12.09
CA VAL A 21 -27.11 -9.57 12.15
C VAL A 21 -28.38 -10.41 12.22
N ALA A 22 -28.50 -11.45 11.39
CA ALA A 22 -29.63 -12.37 11.43
C ALA A 22 -29.75 -13.07 12.80
N ALA A 23 -28.64 -13.54 13.36
CA ALA A 23 -28.62 -14.16 14.69
C ALA A 23 -29.06 -13.18 15.79
N ILE A 24 -28.63 -11.92 15.73
CA ILE A 24 -29.04 -10.88 16.67
C ILE A 24 -30.55 -10.61 16.55
N ILE A 25 -31.08 -10.47 15.34
CA ILE A 25 -32.51 -10.24 15.10
C ILE A 25 -33.33 -11.41 15.64
N LEU A 26 -32.93 -12.66 15.34
CA LEU A 26 -33.62 -13.85 15.83
C LEU A 26 -33.55 -13.97 17.36
N PHE A 27 -32.41 -13.65 17.96
CA PHE A 27 -32.24 -13.66 19.41
C PHE A 27 -33.15 -12.63 20.08
N ILE A 28 -33.14 -11.38 19.58
CA ILE A 28 -34.00 -10.31 20.11
C ILE A 28 -35.48 -10.70 19.92
N GLY A 29 -35.87 -11.16 18.74
CA GLY A 29 -37.24 -11.60 18.47
C GLY A 29 -37.70 -12.72 19.41
N ASN A 30 -36.85 -13.74 19.63
CA ASN A 30 -37.15 -14.86 20.52
C ASN A 30 -37.26 -14.41 21.98
N THR A 31 -36.35 -13.54 22.44
CA THR A 31 -36.43 -13.00 23.81
C THR A 31 -37.67 -12.16 24.04
N LEU A 32 -38.08 -11.34 23.06
CA LEU A 32 -39.31 -10.55 23.14
C LEU A 32 -40.57 -11.42 23.11
N LEU A 33 -40.58 -12.51 22.35
CA LEU A 33 -41.68 -13.49 22.34
C LEU A 33 -41.80 -14.20 23.69
N MET A 34 -40.68 -14.57 24.34
CA MET A 34 -40.67 -15.14 25.68
C MET A 34 -41.20 -14.18 26.76
N LEU A 35 -41.04 -12.87 26.55
CA LEU A 35 -41.52 -11.84 27.48
C LEU A 35 -43.01 -11.50 27.29
N HIS A 36 -43.62 -11.87 26.16
CA HIS A 36 -45.03 -11.61 25.90
C HIS A 36 -45.92 -12.66 26.61
N PRO A 37 -46.92 -12.26 27.41
CA PRO A 37 -47.87 -13.21 28.00
C PRO A 37 -48.64 -13.90 26.86
N GLY A 38 -48.39 -15.20 26.66
CA GLY A 38 -48.89 -16.00 25.53
C GLY A 38 -47.81 -16.60 24.60
N GLY A 39 -46.54 -16.21 24.73
CA GLY A 39 -45.44 -16.69 23.89
C GLY A 39 -45.17 -18.20 23.95
N GLU A 40 -45.44 -18.84 25.09
CA GLU A 40 -45.24 -20.29 25.26
C GLU A 40 -46.23 -21.14 24.45
N GLN A 41 -47.44 -20.63 24.15
CA GLN A 41 -48.43 -21.33 23.33
C GLN A 41 -48.10 -21.28 21.83
N ALA A 42 -47.41 -20.22 21.38
CA ALA A 42 -46.98 -20.07 19.99
C ALA A 42 -45.78 -20.98 19.64
N LEU A 43 -44.95 -21.35 20.62
CA LEU A 43 -43.75 -22.18 20.42
C LEU A 43 -44.08 -23.67 20.20
N HIS A 44 -45.25 -24.12 20.64
CA HIS A 44 -45.72 -25.51 20.55
C HIS A 44 -46.93 -25.70 19.61
N ALA A 45 -47.41 -24.64 18.96
CA ALA A 45 -48.44 -24.75 17.96
C ALA A 45 -47.89 -25.47 16.71
N GLU A 46 -48.60 -26.51 16.27
CA GLU A 46 -48.33 -27.19 15.00
C GLU A 46 -48.27 -26.13 13.89
N TYR A 47 -47.12 -26.02 13.21
CA TYR A 47 -46.90 -25.03 12.16
C TYR A 47 -47.78 -25.38 10.97
N VAL A 48 -48.98 -24.81 10.94
CA VAL A 48 -49.85 -24.84 9.77
C VAL A 48 -49.40 -23.71 8.86
N PRO A 49 -48.95 -23.98 7.62
CA PRO A 49 -48.55 -22.92 6.71
C PRO A 49 -49.78 -22.02 6.47
N PRO A 50 -49.69 -20.71 6.78
CA PRO A 50 -50.80 -19.81 6.60
C PRO A 50 -51.17 -19.73 5.12
N ASP A 51 -52.47 -19.72 4.84
CA ASP A 51 -52.99 -19.46 3.50
C ASP A 51 -52.46 -18.10 2.99
N LEU A 52 -52.17 -18.00 1.69
CA LEU A 52 -51.54 -16.82 1.08
C LEU A 52 -52.35 -15.53 1.33
N THR A 53 -53.66 -15.68 1.50
CA THR A 53 -54.61 -14.61 1.83
C THR A 53 -54.36 -14.05 3.23
N VAL A 54 -54.18 -14.94 4.22
CA VAL A 54 -53.89 -14.61 5.62
C VAL A 54 -52.50 -14.00 5.77
N MET A 55 -51.50 -14.51 5.04
CA MET A 55 -50.17 -13.89 5.02
C MET A 55 -50.22 -12.45 4.51
N ARG A 56 -50.99 -12.19 3.44
CA ARG A 56 -51.13 -10.85 2.88
C ARG A 56 -51.76 -9.87 3.87
N GLU A 57 -52.79 -10.30 4.60
CA GLU A 57 -53.43 -9.47 5.61
C GLU A 57 -52.50 -9.18 6.79
N GLU A 58 -51.71 -10.17 7.23
CA GLU A 58 -50.74 -9.99 8.31
C GLU A 58 -49.59 -9.04 7.90
N PHE A 59 -49.12 -9.11 6.65
CA PHE A 59 -48.12 -8.17 6.12
C PHE A 59 -48.64 -6.73 5.97
N LEU A 60 -49.95 -6.55 5.78
CA LEU A 60 -50.60 -5.24 5.68
C LEU A 60 -50.94 -4.63 7.05
N ARG A 61 -50.60 -5.32 8.15
CA ARG A 61 -50.82 -4.82 9.50
C ARG A 61 -50.11 -3.47 9.68
N PRO A 62 -50.80 -2.43 10.17
CA PRO A 62 -50.29 -1.07 10.18
C PRO A 62 -48.98 -0.94 10.97
N ASP A 63 -48.83 -1.72 12.06
CA ASP A 63 -47.62 -1.75 12.87
C ASP A 63 -46.41 -2.32 12.12
N LEU A 64 -46.62 -3.39 11.32
CA LEU A 64 -45.58 -4.00 10.51
C LEU A 64 -45.21 -3.12 9.31
N MET A 65 -46.18 -2.48 8.68
CA MET A 65 -45.93 -1.49 7.63
C MET A 65 -45.15 -0.28 8.16
N ALA A 66 -45.47 0.20 9.37
CA ALA A 66 -44.74 1.29 10.01
C ALA A 66 -43.29 0.88 10.33
N ALA A 67 -43.08 -0.31 10.89
CA ALA A 67 -41.75 -0.84 11.16
C ALA A 67 -40.93 -1.03 9.87
N PHE A 68 -41.56 -1.54 8.81
CA PHE A 68 -40.93 -1.70 7.50
C PHE A 68 -40.52 -0.35 6.90
N LEU A 69 -41.42 0.63 6.87
CA LEU A 69 -41.11 1.98 6.37
C LEU A 69 -40.02 2.67 7.19
N LEU A 70 -40.02 2.51 8.51
CA LEU A 70 -38.96 3.02 9.38
C LEU A 70 -37.61 2.37 9.03
N SER A 71 -37.58 1.04 8.84
CA SER A 71 -36.36 0.33 8.46
C SER A 71 -35.83 0.79 7.10
N LEU A 72 -36.72 1.00 6.13
CA LEU A 72 -36.38 1.54 4.81
C LEU A 72 -35.78 2.95 4.93
N LEU A 73 -36.39 3.80 5.76
CA LEU A 73 -35.91 5.16 6.00
C LEU A 73 -34.51 5.18 6.63
N VAL A 74 -34.27 4.33 7.64
CA VAL A 74 -32.93 4.20 8.25
C VAL A 74 -31.90 3.74 7.23
N LEU A 75 -32.23 2.74 6.41
CA LEU A 75 -31.34 2.27 5.35
C LEU A 75 -31.01 3.36 4.33
N VAL A 76 -32.00 4.15 3.91
CA VAL A 76 -31.80 5.29 3.00
C VAL A 76 -30.89 6.35 3.64
N VAL A 77 -31.11 6.69 4.91
CA VAL A 77 -30.26 7.64 5.65
C VAL A 77 -28.83 7.12 5.74
N CYS A 78 -28.63 5.86 6.12
CA CYS A 78 -27.31 5.23 6.17
C CYS A 78 -26.64 5.19 4.80
N ALA A 79 -27.36 4.88 3.72
CA ALA A 79 -26.82 4.86 2.37
C ALA A 79 -26.39 6.26 1.90
N VAL A 80 -27.16 7.30 2.24
CA VAL A 80 -26.80 8.69 1.95
C VAL A 80 -25.58 9.13 2.75
N LEU A 81 -25.48 8.74 4.03
CA LEU A 81 -24.34 9.05 4.89
C LEU A 81 -23.07 8.28 4.50
N ALA A 82 -23.21 7.03 4.06
CA ALA A 82 -22.10 6.19 3.62
C ALA A 82 -21.64 6.49 2.18
N ARG A 83 -22.35 7.37 1.46
CA ARG A 83 -21.94 7.82 0.14
C ARG A 83 -20.55 8.46 0.25
N PRO A 84 -19.54 8.01 -0.52
CA PRO A 84 -18.22 8.61 -0.50
C PRO A 84 -18.37 10.08 -0.88
N ARG A 85 -18.03 10.97 0.05
CA ARG A 85 -18.06 12.40 -0.17
C ARG A 85 -16.96 12.73 -1.17
N THR A 86 -17.35 13.27 -2.33
CA THR A 86 -16.43 13.73 -3.38
C THR A 86 -15.66 14.99 -2.98
N GLU A 87 -16.08 15.66 -1.91
CA GLU A 87 -15.42 16.86 -1.39
C GLU A 87 -15.17 16.71 0.13
N PRO A 88 -13.94 17.00 0.61
CA PRO A 88 -13.61 16.94 2.04
C PRO A 88 -14.40 18.01 2.81
N GLY A 89 -15.03 17.61 3.92
CA GLY A 89 -15.81 18.51 4.75
C GLY A 89 -14.95 19.54 5.48
N PHE A 90 -15.59 20.58 6.04
CA PHE A 90 -14.91 21.64 6.80
C PHE A 90 -14.07 21.13 7.99
N LEU A 91 -14.40 19.95 8.55
CA LEU A 91 -13.66 19.29 9.62
C LEU A 91 -12.56 18.33 9.13
N ASP A 92 -12.54 18.01 7.84
CA ASP A 92 -11.48 17.22 7.17
C ASP A 92 -10.45 18.13 6.50
N GLN A 93 -10.57 19.46 6.64
CA GLN A 93 -9.50 20.36 6.25
C GLN A 93 -8.29 20.05 7.14
N PRO A 94 -7.17 19.58 6.56
CA PRO A 94 -5.96 19.43 7.33
C PRO A 94 -5.58 20.83 7.80
N VAL A 95 -5.70 21.10 9.10
CA VAL A 95 -5.15 22.30 9.72
C VAL A 95 -3.64 22.18 9.56
N ALA A 96 -3.15 22.72 8.45
CA ALA A 96 -1.76 22.68 8.06
C ALA A 96 -1.02 23.77 8.84
N ILE A 97 -0.26 23.36 9.85
CA ILE A 97 0.84 24.19 10.36
C ILE A 97 1.96 24.03 9.33
N GLY A 98 1.97 24.90 8.32
CA GLY A 98 2.97 24.95 7.25
C GLY A 98 2.45 24.54 5.87
N GLU A 99 2.95 25.20 4.82
CA GLU A 99 2.50 25.06 3.42
C GLU A 99 2.66 23.66 2.80
N LYS A 100 3.21 22.66 3.51
CA LYS A 100 3.44 21.31 2.99
C LYS A 100 3.03 20.26 4.01
N SER A 101 2.13 19.36 3.61
CA SER A 101 1.77 18.18 4.38
C SER A 101 2.99 17.28 4.59
N MET A 102 3.21 16.85 5.84
CA MET A 102 4.31 15.96 6.23
C MET A 102 4.29 14.61 5.50
N PHE A 103 3.17 14.25 4.88
CA PHE A 103 2.97 12.96 4.21
C PHE A 103 2.84 13.07 2.69
N THR A 104 3.03 14.26 2.10
CA THR A 104 3.06 14.38 0.64
C THR A 104 4.35 13.72 0.13
N PRO A 105 4.26 12.70 -0.75
CA PRO A 105 5.45 12.16 -1.40
C PRO A 105 6.19 13.31 -2.08
N VAL A 106 7.45 13.53 -1.69
CA VAL A 106 8.28 14.57 -2.30
C VAL A 106 8.63 14.09 -3.70
N ALA A 107 7.88 14.56 -4.69
CA ALA A 107 8.25 14.35 -6.08
C ALA A 107 9.66 14.95 -6.27
N PRO A 108 10.62 14.20 -6.83
CA PRO A 108 11.94 14.75 -7.10
C PRO A 108 11.79 15.95 -8.06
N PRO A 109 12.59 17.02 -7.88
CA PRO A 109 12.53 18.16 -8.78
C PRO A 109 12.85 17.69 -10.21
N ALA A 110 12.14 18.27 -11.19
CA ALA A 110 12.42 18.00 -12.60
C ALA A 110 13.92 18.28 -12.87
N THR A 111 14.60 17.31 -13.51
CA THR A 111 16.02 17.46 -13.79
C THR A 111 16.20 18.46 -14.92
N ASP A 112 16.81 19.60 -14.61
CA ASP A 112 17.29 20.53 -15.63
C ASP A 112 18.54 19.93 -16.29
N LEU A 113 18.35 19.31 -17.46
CA LEU A 113 19.41 18.64 -18.21
C LEU A 113 20.49 19.63 -18.67
N GLU A 114 20.13 20.88 -18.97
CA GLU A 114 21.08 21.89 -19.45
C GLU A 114 21.99 22.39 -18.32
N ALA A 115 21.44 22.52 -17.11
CA ALA A 115 22.22 22.88 -15.93
C ALA A 115 23.10 21.72 -15.43
N THR A 116 22.64 20.48 -15.54
CA THR A 116 23.31 19.30 -14.96
C THR A 116 24.33 18.65 -15.90
N GLN A 117 24.17 18.78 -17.22
CA GLN A 117 25.10 18.27 -18.24
C GLN A 117 26.05 19.34 -18.78
N ARG A 118 26.35 20.36 -17.97
CA ARG A 118 27.28 21.43 -18.35
C ARG A 118 28.73 20.92 -18.29
N GLY A 119 29.51 21.29 -19.31
CA GLY A 119 30.94 20.99 -19.37
C GLY A 119 31.28 19.71 -20.16
N PRO A 120 32.58 19.39 -20.28
CA PRO A 120 33.03 18.18 -20.94
C PRO A 120 32.62 16.95 -20.14
N ARG A 121 32.24 15.89 -20.85
CA ARG A 121 31.94 14.60 -20.23
C ARG A 121 33.22 14.00 -19.64
N GLY A 122 33.19 13.75 -18.35
CA GLY A 122 34.26 13.06 -17.62
C GLY A 122 34.16 11.55 -17.75
N THR A 123 34.99 10.90 -16.97
CA THR A 123 35.12 9.44 -16.84
C THR A 123 34.68 8.99 -15.46
N TRP A 124 34.55 7.68 -15.26
CA TRP A 124 34.19 7.13 -13.95
C TRP A 124 35.23 7.42 -12.85
N SER A 125 36.49 7.66 -13.21
CA SER A 125 37.53 8.05 -12.24
C SER A 125 37.35 9.47 -11.69
N ASP A 126 36.55 10.30 -12.36
CA ASP A 126 36.26 11.66 -11.91
C ASP A 126 35.11 11.70 -10.89
N LEU A 127 34.50 10.54 -10.59
CA LEU A 127 33.43 10.42 -9.63
C LEU A 127 33.97 10.59 -8.21
N ALA A 128 33.54 11.64 -7.53
CA ALA A 128 33.96 11.95 -6.17
C ALA A 128 32.79 11.89 -5.18
N PRO A 129 33.07 11.73 -3.88
CA PRO A 129 32.09 11.98 -2.83
C PRO A 129 31.39 13.33 -3.00
N GLY A 130 30.08 13.34 -2.84
CA GLY A 130 29.24 14.53 -2.95
C GLY A 130 28.56 14.70 -4.31
N PHE A 131 28.91 13.90 -5.33
CA PHE A 131 28.24 13.93 -6.62
C PHE A 131 26.76 13.55 -6.48
N THR A 132 25.91 14.14 -7.32
CA THR A 132 24.49 13.77 -7.40
C THR A 132 24.29 12.74 -8.52
N LEU A 133 23.74 11.59 -8.16
CA LEU A 133 23.34 10.55 -9.09
C LEU A 133 21.93 10.83 -9.60
N TYR A 134 21.80 10.97 -10.91
CA TYR A 134 20.55 11.15 -11.61
C TYR A 134 20.15 9.84 -12.28
N ALA A 135 18.96 9.36 -11.99
CA ALA A 135 18.29 8.34 -12.78
C ALA A 135 17.55 9.00 -13.95
N GLN A 136 17.03 8.19 -14.88
CA GLN A 136 16.28 8.70 -16.03
C GLN A 136 15.07 9.59 -15.65
N ASN A 137 14.52 9.39 -14.45
CA ASN A 137 13.35 10.09 -13.94
C ASN A 137 13.66 11.23 -12.96
N GLY A 138 14.93 11.47 -12.58
CA GLY A 138 15.24 12.52 -11.61
C GLY A 138 16.53 12.33 -10.81
N PRO A 139 16.88 13.30 -9.94
CA PRO A 139 17.90 13.10 -8.91
C PRO A 139 17.48 11.95 -7.98
N LEU A 140 18.36 10.98 -7.83
CA LEU A 140 18.12 9.75 -7.09
C LEU A 140 18.90 9.71 -5.78
N ALA A 141 20.20 10.00 -5.82
CA ALA A 141 21.10 9.73 -4.71
C ALA A 141 22.27 10.71 -4.66
N LYS A 142 22.95 10.78 -3.52
CA LYS A 142 24.24 11.45 -3.37
C LYS A 142 25.34 10.42 -3.15
N VAL A 143 26.42 10.52 -3.90
CA VAL A 143 27.60 9.66 -3.77
C VAL A 143 28.27 9.92 -2.42
N VAL A 144 28.45 8.87 -1.63
CA VAL A 144 29.17 8.93 -0.35
C VAL A 144 30.61 8.52 -0.57
N THR A 145 30.84 7.41 -1.26
CA THR A 145 32.19 6.94 -1.59
C THR A 145 32.19 6.04 -2.82
N VAL A 146 33.35 5.91 -3.45
CA VAL A 146 33.60 4.97 -4.56
C VAL A 146 34.56 3.92 -4.08
N LEU A 147 34.11 2.67 -4.12
CA LEU A 147 34.87 1.49 -3.70
C LEU A 147 35.54 0.89 -4.94
N PRO A 148 36.84 0.53 -4.85
CA PRO A 148 37.55 -0.13 -5.93
C PRO A 148 36.93 -1.50 -6.23
N GLY A 149 37.02 -1.93 -7.49
CA GLY A 149 36.50 -3.22 -7.92
C GLY A 149 37.23 -4.39 -7.27
N GLU A 150 36.46 -5.30 -6.66
CA GLU A 150 36.92 -6.62 -6.24
C GLU A 150 36.28 -7.69 -7.11
N SER A 151 37.00 -8.79 -7.34
CA SER A 151 36.46 -9.97 -8.02
C SER A 151 35.60 -10.77 -7.04
N GLU A 152 34.30 -10.84 -7.28
CA GLU A 152 33.38 -11.58 -6.41
C GLU A 152 32.63 -12.64 -7.23
N TYR A 153 32.70 -13.92 -6.80
CA TYR A 153 32.03 -15.08 -7.42
C TYR A 153 32.15 -15.15 -8.96
N GLY A 154 33.36 -14.97 -9.50
CA GLY A 154 33.61 -15.08 -10.95
C GLY A 154 33.08 -13.92 -11.80
N ARG A 155 32.53 -12.87 -11.17
CA ARG A 155 32.20 -11.60 -11.85
C ARG A 155 33.25 -10.56 -11.50
N VAL A 156 33.97 -10.09 -12.51
CA VAL A 156 34.88 -8.95 -12.38
C VAL A 156 34.04 -7.68 -12.43
N ARG A 157 33.95 -6.97 -11.29
CA ARG A 157 33.33 -5.64 -11.22
C ARG A 157 34.46 -4.60 -11.15
N ARG A 158 34.32 -3.50 -11.88
CA ARG A 158 35.33 -2.42 -11.89
C ARG A 158 35.29 -1.55 -10.63
N GLY A 159 34.18 -1.58 -9.90
CA GLY A 159 33.98 -0.86 -8.66
C GLY A 159 32.52 -0.79 -8.25
N LEU A 160 32.28 -0.20 -7.09
CA LEU A 160 30.95 0.05 -6.55
C LEU A 160 30.87 1.48 -6.05
N VAL A 161 29.79 2.15 -6.37
CA VAL A 161 29.45 3.47 -5.83
C VAL A 161 28.49 3.25 -4.68
N TYR A 162 28.93 3.63 -3.50
CA TYR A 162 28.06 3.71 -2.33
C TYR A 162 27.41 5.08 -2.28
N ALA A 163 26.08 5.11 -2.32
CA ALA A 163 25.30 6.32 -2.39
C ALA A 163 24.12 6.29 -1.41
N THR A 164 23.70 7.47 -0.97
CA THR A 164 22.55 7.65 -0.08
C THR A 164 21.40 8.28 -0.85
N GLY A 165 20.20 7.71 -0.74
CA GLY A 165 19.02 8.20 -1.43
C GLY A 165 18.61 9.62 -1.04
N LEU A 166 18.10 10.35 -2.03
CA LEU A 166 17.48 11.65 -1.87
C LEU A 166 15.97 11.51 -1.99
N PHE A 167 15.22 12.44 -1.39
CA PHE A 167 13.76 12.58 -1.60
C PHE A 167 12.93 11.31 -1.32
N GLY A 168 13.34 10.51 -0.33
CA GLY A 168 12.63 9.26 0.03
C GLY A 168 13.04 8.03 -0.79
N ALA A 169 14.10 8.13 -1.61
CA ALA A 169 14.80 6.96 -2.14
C ALA A 169 15.54 6.19 -1.02
N ASN A 170 15.97 4.95 -1.32
CA ASN A 170 16.62 4.06 -0.36
C ASN A 170 17.81 4.72 0.37
N GLU A 171 17.89 4.55 1.69
CA GLU A 171 18.95 5.14 2.53
C GLU A 171 20.35 4.68 2.09
N GLU A 172 20.46 3.43 1.65
CA GLU A 172 21.71 2.84 1.18
C GLU A 172 21.53 2.25 -0.22
N MET A 173 22.42 2.62 -1.13
CA MET A 173 22.48 2.11 -2.49
C MET A 173 23.90 1.72 -2.87
N TRP A 174 24.00 0.54 -3.49
CA TRP A 174 25.23 -0.12 -3.91
C TRP A 174 25.21 -0.29 -5.42
N ILE A 175 25.68 0.74 -6.12
CA ILE A 175 25.49 0.87 -7.57
C ILE A 175 26.81 0.50 -8.27
N PRO A 176 26.82 -0.47 -9.19
CA PRO A 176 28.03 -0.79 -9.95
C PRO A 176 28.42 0.41 -10.82
N VAL A 177 29.73 0.71 -10.93
CA VAL A 177 30.19 1.87 -11.73
C VAL A 177 29.79 1.74 -13.21
N GLU A 178 29.61 0.50 -13.68
CA GLU A 178 29.14 0.18 -15.01
C GLU A 178 27.70 0.66 -15.30
N ALA A 179 26.88 0.87 -14.26
CA ALA A 179 25.54 1.43 -14.42
C ALA A 179 25.55 2.94 -14.68
N ILE A 180 26.68 3.62 -14.45
CA ILE A 180 26.84 5.05 -14.70
C ILE A 180 27.23 5.21 -16.16
N TYR A 181 26.34 5.79 -16.97
CA TYR A 181 26.65 6.02 -18.38
C TYR A 181 27.42 7.32 -18.59
N ALA A 182 27.15 8.39 -17.84
CA ALA A 182 27.80 9.69 -18.01
C ALA A 182 28.17 10.34 -16.67
N VAL A 183 29.29 11.06 -16.65
CA VAL A 183 29.79 11.83 -15.51
C VAL A 183 30.13 13.23 -16.00
N TYR A 184 29.72 14.24 -15.24
CA TYR A 184 29.96 15.66 -15.49
C TYR A 184 30.65 16.25 -14.25
N PRO A 185 32.00 16.33 -14.25
CA PRO A 185 32.75 16.75 -13.08
C PRO A 185 32.48 18.21 -12.68
N GLU A 186 32.29 19.10 -13.66
CA GLU A 186 32.06 20.53 -13.41
C GLU A 186 30.76 20.79 -12.62
N THR A 187 29.73 19.98 -12.86
CA THR A 187 28.43 20.10 -12.19
C THR A 187 28.29 19.14 -11.02
N GLY A 188 29.29 18.30 -10.76
CA GLY A 188 29.21 17.24 -9.75
C GLY A 188 28.05 16.26 -10.01
N SER A 189 27.73 15.99 -11.27
CA SER A 189 26.56 15.19 -11.66
C SER A 189 26.99 13.90 -12.35
N ALA A 190 26.33 12.79 -12.03
CA ALA A 190 26.51 11.53 -12.75
C ALA A 190 25.17 10.88 -13.06
N PHE A 191 25.07 10.23 -14.20
CA PHE A 191 23.81 9.73 -14.74
C PHE A 191 23.82 8.21 -14.87
N LEU A 192 22.73 7.60 -14.39
CA LEU A 192 22.51 6.16 -14.37
C LEU A 192 21.70 5.73 -15.58
N ALA A 193 22.05 4.56 -16.12
CA ALA A 193 21.31 3.95 -17.24
C ALA A 193 19.95 3.36 -16.80
N ALA A 194 19.67 3.31 -15.50
CA ALA A 194 18.46 2.78 -14.89
C ALA A 194 17.46 3.89 -14.51
N LYS A 195 16.19 3.50 -14.39
CA LYS A 195 15.18 4.35 -13.75
C LYS A 195 15.24 4.20 -12.23
N GLY A 196 14.85 5.25 -11.49
CA GLY A 196 14.92 5.26 -10.03
C GLY A 196 14.01 4.25 -9.33
N ASP A 197 12.96 3.78 -10.00
CA ASP A 197 12.06 2.72 -9.53
C ASP A 197 12.62 1.30 -9.77
N GLU A 198 13.62 1.15 -10.64
CA GLU A 198 14.24 -0.14 -10.96
C GLU A 198 15.38 -0.52 -10.01
N ILE A 199 15.73 0.34 -9.06
CA ILE A 199 16.86 0.16 -8.13
C ILE A 199 16.72 -1.13 -7.30
N GLU A 200 15.51 -1.44 -6.84
CA GLU A 200 15.21 -2.68 -6.13
C GLU A 200 15.25 -3.90 -7.05
N HIS A 201 14.80 -3.73 -8.31
CA HIS A 201 14.84 -4.78 -9.31
C HIS A 201 16.28 -5.21 -9.61
N PHE A 202 17.22 -4.26 -9.67
CA PHE A 202 18.64 -4.55 -9.83
C PHE A 202 19.33 -5.01 -8.53
N GLY A 203 18.62 -5.01 -7.40
CA GLY A 203 19.16 -5.40 -6.10
C GLY A 203 20.20 -4.44 -5.54
N TRP A 204 20.23 -3.19 -6.03
CA TRP A 204 21.18 -2.18 -5.55
C TRP A 204 20.84 -1.65 -4.16
N ASN A 205 19.67 -2.00 -3.63
CA ASN A 205 19.27 -1.76 -2.25
C ASN A 205 19.91 -2.73 -1.24
N ARG A 206 20.77 -3.65 -1.68
CA ARG A 206 21.45 -4.62 -0.82
C ARG A 206 22.97 -4.49 -0.96
N PRO A 207 23.72 -4.55 0.14
CA PRO A 207 25.17 -4.59 0.06
C PRO A 207 25.65 -5.86 -0.68
N PRO A 208 26.76 -5.76 -1.43
CA PRO A 208 27.50 -6.93 -1.94
C PRO A 208 27.85 -7.89 -0.81
N ALA A 209 28.09 -9.17 -1.13
CA ALA A 209 28.30 -10.17 -0.09
C ALA A 209 29.58 -9.92 0.73
N SER A 210 30.61 -9.31 0.14
CA SER A 210 31.81 -8.84 0.85
C SER A 210 31.54 -7.75 1.90
N PHE A 211 30.45 -6.98 1.76
CA PHE A 211 30.07 -5.91 2.70
C PHE A 211 28.86 -6.28 3.57
N ARG A 212 28.35 -7.51 3.43
CA ARG A 212 27.27 -8.01 4.28
C ARG A 212 27.79 -8.33 5.68
N ARG A 213 27.13 -7.77 6.70
CA ARG A 213 27.39 -8.10 8.11
C ARG A 213 26.74 -9.43 8.53
N ASP A 214 25.81 -9.94 7.73
CA ASP A 214 25.12 -11.20 7.96
C ASP A 214 25.87 -12.37 7.31
N ALA A 215 25.89 -13.52 7.99
CA ALA A 215 26.50 -14.74 7.47
C ALA A 215 25.93 -15.09 6.08
N PRO A 216 26.77 -15.43 5.10
CA PRO A 216 26.30 -15.79 3.77
C PRO A 216 25.31 -16.97 3.87
N PRO A 217 24.16 -16.93 3.18
CA PRO A 217 23.17 -18.00 3.26
C PRO A 217 23.70 -19.37 2.77
N HIS A 218 24.86 -19.40 2.12
CA HIS A 218 25.53 -20.60 1.63
C HIS A 218 27.04 -20.54 1.91
N ALA A 219 27.45 -20.67 3.17
CA ALA A 219 28.74 -21.27 3.43
C ALA A 219 28.58 -22.78 3.22
N PRO A 220 29.24 -23.42 2.22
CA PRO A 220 29.32 -24.87 2.21
C PRO A 220 29.97 -25.30 3.53
N ILE A 221 29.37 -26.29 4.19
CA ILE A 221 29.96 -26.92 5.36
C ILE A 221 31.34 -27.43 4.92
N SER A 222 32.39 -26.79 5.44
CA SER A 222 33.77 -27.25 5.33
C SER A 222 33.82 -28.65 5.93
N SER A 223 33.81 -29.67 5.09
CA SER A 223 34.16 -31.04 5.48
C SER A 223 35.67 -31.16 5.38
N PHE A 224 36.33 -30.84 6.48
CA PHE A 224 37.63 -31.40 6.85
C PHE A 224 37.43 -32.19 8.13
#